data_AF-D1Z1Z3-F1
#
_entry.id   AF-D1Z1Z3-F1
#
_cell.length_a   1.000
_cell.length_b   1.000
_cell.length_c   1.000
_cell.angle_alpha   90.00
_cell.angle_beta   90.00
_cell.angle_gamma   90.00
#
_symmetry.space_group_name_H-M   'P 1'
#
loop_
_entity.id
_entity.type
_entity.pdbx_description
1 polymer ?
#
loop_
_entity_poly.entity_id
_entity_poly.type
_entity_poly.pdbx_seq_one_letter_code
_entity_poly.pdbx_strand_id
1 'polypeptide(L)'
;MKELYPWRRPVKIPLPSSVKPQLIRHFSIGLLYPVTDELIEARTKAGIEPIPPTAHKYKEAVEDIQNIVKALDIDKKMGLDLEKMEYKFNERANDRTGHKS
;
A
#
# COMPACT_ATOMS: atom_id res chain seq x y z
N MET A 1 14.59 -26.47 -16.07
CA MET A 1 14.92 -25.34 -15.15
C MET A 1 14.02 -25.49 -13.93
N LYS A 2 14.56 -25.62 -12.71
CA LYS A 2 13.73 -25.60 -11.49
C LYS A 2 13.18 -24.17 -11.33
N GLU A 3 11.90 -24.01 -11.06
CA GLU A 3 11.30 -22.71 -10.75
C GLU A 3 12.05 -22.05 -9.59
N LEU A 4 12.49 -20.81 -9.77
CA LEU A 4 13.27 -20.06 -8.78
C LEU A 4 12.47 -19.76 -7.50
N TYR A 5 11.13 -19.73 -7.59
CA TYR A 5 10.22 -19.43 -6.46
C TYR A 5 8.96 -20.31 -6.48
N PRO A 6 9.06 -21.61 -6.12
CA PRO A 6 7.97 -22.58 -6.28
C PRO A 6 6.72 -22.26 -5.42
N TRP A 7 6.86 -21.42 -4.39
CA TRP A 7 5.76 -21.00 -3.52
C TRP A 7 5.14 -19.65 -3.89
N ARG A 8 5.71 -18.94 -4.87
CA ARG A 8 5.25 -17.60 -5.24
C ARG A 8 3.94 -17.71 -6.01
N ARG A 9 2.85 -17.24 -5.39
CA ARG A 9 1.56 -17.12 -6.07
C ARG A 9 1.51 -15.85 -6.92
N PRO A 10 0.92 -15.89 -8.12
CA PRO A 10 0.68 -14.68 -8.90
C PRO A 10 -0.28 -13.76 -8.14
N VAL A 11 -0.01 -12.46 -8.22
CA VAL A 11 -0.92 -11.43 -7.67
C VAL A 11 -2.18 -11.42 -8.54
N LYS A 12 -3.34 -11.57 -7.90
CA LYS A 12 -4.64 -11.46 -8.60
C LYS A 12 -4.97 -9.99 -8.84
N ILE A 13 -5.27 -9.65 -10.10
CA ILE A 13 -5.74 -8.33 -10.52
C ILE A 13 -7.15 -8.51 -11.09
N PRO A 14 -8.15 -7.69 -10.70
CA PRO A 14 -8.03 -6.55 -9.78
C PRO A 14 -7.72 -7.00 -8.35
N LEU A 15 -7.03 -6.13 -7.59
CA LEU A 15 -6.70 -6.40 -6.18
C LEU A 15 -7.97 -6.63 -5.34
N PRO A 16 -7.93 -7.51 -4.33
CA PRO A 16 -9.05 -7.71 -3.41
C PRO A 16 -9.48 -6.40 -2.74
N SER A 17 -10.78 -6.20 -2.56
CA SER A 17 -11.34 -5.00 -1.92
C SER A 17 -10.79 -4.75 -0.51
N SER A 18 -10.46 -5.81 0.23
CA SER A 18 -9.86 -5.73 1.57
C SER A 18 -8.44 -5.15 1.58
N VAL A 19 -7.69 -5.30 0.49
CA VAL A 19 -6.29 -4.85 0.38
C VAL A 19 -6.20 -3.39 -0.07
N LYS A 20 -7.16 -2.93 -0.89
CA LYS A 20 -7.14 -1.61 -1.51
C LYS A 20 -6.95 -0.45 -0.51
N PRO A 21 -7.71 -0.36 0.61
CA PRO A 21 -7.55 0.73 1.57
C PRO A 21 -6.19 0.71 2.28
N GLN A 22 -5.63 -0.48 2.51
CA GLN A 22 -4.34 -0.61 3.18
C GLN A 22 -3.20 -0.08 2.30
N LEU A 23 -3.25 -0.36 1.00
CA LEU A 23 -2.26 0.16 0.06
C LEU A 23 -2.37 1.68 -0.11
N ILE A 24 -3.59 2.23 -0.20
CA ILE A 24 -3.79 3.68 -0.20
C ILE A 24 -3.16 4.29 1.04
N ARG A 25 -3.49 3.77 2.23
CA ARG A 25 -2.90 4.23 3.49
C ARG A 25 -1.38 4.09 3.51
N HIS A 26 -0.82 3.03 2.95
CA HIS A 26 0.61 2.84 2.87
C HIS A 26 1.28 3.91 2.00
N PHE A 27 0.71 4.20 0.83
CA PHE A 27 1.27 5.20 -0.08
C PHE A 27 0.97 6.64 0.35
N SER A 28 -0.02 6.88 1.21
CA SER A 28 -0.31 8.21 1.74
C SER A 28 0.51 8.54 3.00
N ILE A 29 0.66 7.58 3.92
CA ILE A 29 1.24 7.83 5.25
C ILE A 29 2.21 6.74 5.73
N GLY A 30 2.68 5.85 4.86
CA GLY A 30 3.65 4.80 5.23
C GLY A 30 3.08 3.64 6.07
N LEU A 31 1.76 3.46 6.12
CA LEU A 31 1.05 2.44 6.93
C LEU A 31 1.31 2.57 8.44
N LEU A 32 1.42 3.79 8.96
CA LEU A 32 1.79 4.04 10.36
C LEU A 32 0.61 4.09 11.31
N TYR A 33 0.73 3.49 12.49
CA TYR A 33 -0.21 3.77 13.59
C TYR A 33 -0.20 5.27 13.94
N PRO A 34 -1.33 5.83 14.40
CA PRO A 34 -1.37 7.21 14.86
C PRO A 34 -0.37 7.41 16.00
N VAL A 35 0.28 8.58 16.04
CA VAL A 35 1.11 8.98 17.18
C VAL A 35 0.17 9.66 18.17
N THR A 36 -0.23 8.92 19.21
CA THR A 36 -1.10 9.42 20.28
C THR A 36 -0.31 10.12 21.37
N ASP A 37 -0.98 10.96 22.16
CA ASP A 37 -0.36 11.62 23.33
C ASP A 37 0.16 10.59 24.34
N GLU A 38 -0.57 9.49 24.53
CA GLU A 38 -0.14 8.36 25.39
C GLU A 38 1.19 7.75 24.92
N LEU A 39 1.36 7.57 23.60
CA LEU A 39 2.59 7.05 23.02
C LEU A 39 3.74 8.05 23.20
N ILE A 40 3.49 9.33 22.97
CA ILE A 40 4.45 10.42 23.16
C ILE A 40 4.93 10.45 24.62
N GLU A 41 4.00 10.38 25.57
CA GLU A 41 4.31 10.40 27.00
C GLU A 41 5.13 9.17 27.41
N ALA A 42 4.73 7.96 26.96
CA ALA A 42 5.45 6.73 27.24
C ALA A 42 6.89 6.76 26.70
N ARG A 43 7.08 7.26 25.46
CA ARG A 43 8.40 7.39 24.84
C ARG A 43 9.28 8.41 25.58
N THR A 44 8.70 9.54 25.97
CA THR A 44 9.40 10.57 26.75
C THR A 44 9.84 10.04 28.11
N LYS A 45 8.95 9.33 28.82
CA LYS A 45 9.27 8.66 30.10
C LYS A 45 10.36 7.60 29.97
N ALA A 46 10.42 6.92 28.83
CA ALA A 46 11.46 5.93 28.53
C ALA A 46 12.79 6.57 28.07
N GLY A 47 12.88 7.90 27.97
CA GLY A 47 14.11 8.61 27.58
C GLY A 47 14.45 8.50 26.10
N ILE A 48 13.47 8.18 25.23
CA ILE A 48 13.64 8.11 23.78
C ILE A 48 12.86 9.23 23.09
N GLU A 49 13.17 9.49 21.81
CA GLU A 49 12.51 10.56 21.06
C GLU A 49 10.97 10.43 21.09
N PRO A 50 10.22 11.51 21.41
CA PRO A 50 8.76 11.44 21.55
C PRO A 50 8.04 10.96 20.30
N ILE A 51 8.47 11.45 19.13
CA ILE A 51 7.96 11.02 17.82
C ILE A 51 8.88 9.91 17.30
N PRO A 52 8.35 8.72 16.96
CA PRO A 52 9.18 7.64 16.44
C PRO A 52 9.77 8.00 15.06
N PRO A 53 10.94 7.45 14.68
CA PRO A 53 11.60 7.69 13.39
C PRO A 53 10.87 6.98 12.25
N THR A 54 9.68 7.45 11.97
CA THR A 54 8.73 6.93 10.97
C THR A 54 8.38 8.03 9.99
N ALA A 55 7.51 7.76 9.03
CA ALA A 55 7.06 8.77 8.07
C ALA A 55 6.30 9.96 8.69
N HIS A 56 5.94 9.92 9.98
CA HIS A 56 5.51 11.10 10.74
C HIS A 56 6.62 12.16 10.87
N LYS A 57 7.89 11.71 10.93
CA LYS A 57 9.09 12.55 11.00
C LYS A 57 9.77 12.70 9.63
N TYR A 58 9.84 11.62 8.86
CA TYR A 58 10.54 11.56 7.57
C TYR A 58 9.54 11.38 6.43
N LYS A 59 8.92 12.49 5.98
CA LYS A 59 7.88 12.46 4.94
C LYS A 59 8.44 12.03 3.58
N GLU A 60 9.70 12.35 3.32
CA GLU A 60 10.46 11.94 2.14
C GLU A 60 10.46 10.42 1.93
N ALA A 61 10.37 9.62 3.01
CA ALA A 61 10.29 8.17 2.90
C ALA A 61 8.99 7.71 2.20
N VAL A 62 7.88 8.45 2.33
CA VAL A 62 6.64 8.16 1.58
C VAL A 62 6.83 8.50 0.10
N GLU A 63 7.48 9.63 -0.18
CA GLU A 63 7.79 10.07 -1.54
C GLU A 63 8.69 9.06 -2.26
N ASP A 64 9.69 8.52 -1.58
CA ASP A 64 10.57 7.46 -2.12
C ASP A 64 9.79 6.19 -2.47
N ILE A 65 8.86 5.76 -1.61
CA ILE A 65 7.98 4.63 -1.90
C ILE A 65 7.15 4.92 -3.16
N GLN A 66 6.56 6.11 -3.26
CA GLN A 66 5.78 6.50 -4.44
C GLN A 66 6.63 6.52 -5.70
N ASN A 67 7.86 7.05 -5.63
CA ASN A 67 8.81 7.09 -6.74
C ASN A 67 9.19 5.68 -7.22
N ILE A 68 9.46 4.75 -6.30
CA ILE A 68 9.72 3.34 -6.62
C ILE A 68 8.51 2.69 -7.30
N VAL A 69 7.30 2.92 -6.76
CA VAL A 69 6.06 2.36 -7.31
C VAL A 69 5.81 2.85 -8.74
N LYS A 70 6.00 4.15 -8.99
CA LYS A 70 5.90 4.76 -10.33
C LYS A 70 6.96 4.19 -11.27
N ALA A 71 8.23 4.12 -10.83
CA ALA A 71 9.35 3.64 -11.64
C ALA A 71 9.20 2.18 -12.08
N LEU A 72 8.49 1.35 -11.29
CA LEU A 72 8.24 -0.07 -11.58
C LEU A 72 6.89 -0.33 -12.28
N ASP A 73 6.15 0.73 -12.61
CA ASP A 73 4.77 0.70 -13.15
C ASP A 73 3.82 -0.16 -12.29
N ILE A 74 4.03 -0.21 -10.98
CA ILE A 74 3.26 -1.05 -10.06
C ILE A 74 1.84 -0.49 -9.88
N ASP A 75 1.70 0.84 -9.82
CA ASP A 75 0.44 1.60 -9.80
C ASP A 75 -0.44 1.26 -11.01
N LYS A 76 0.12 1.30 -12.21
CA LYS A 76 -0.58 0.95 -13.46
C LYS A 76 -1.02 -0.50 -13.47
N LYS A 77 -0.13 -1.42 -13.06
CA LYS A 77 -0.43 -2.87 -12.98
C LYS A 77 -1.59 -3.17 -12.03
N MET A 78 -1.74 -2.43 -10.93
CA MET A 78 -2.84 -2.63 -10.00
C MET A 78 -4.10 -1.79 -10.31
N GLY A 79 -4.04 -0.92 -11.31
CA GLY A 79 -5.12 0.01 -11.65
C GLY A 79 -5.33 1.11 -10.61
N LEU A 80 -4.27 1.52 -9.91
CA LEU A 80 -4.27 2.62 -8.95
C LEU A 80 -3.78 3.91 -9.64
N ASP A 81 -4.55 4.98 -9.52
CA ASP A 81 -4.06 6.34 -9.74
C ASP A 81 -3.34 6.79 -8.46
N LEU A 82 -2.00 6.76 -8.49
CA LEU A 82 -1.19 7.03 -7.30
C LEU A 82 -1.24 8.49 -6.86
N GLU A 83 -1.55 9.43 -7.77
CA GLU A 83 -1.63 10.86 -7.45
C GLU A 83 -2.95 11.18 -6.76
N LYS A 84 -4.04 10.54 -7.22
CA LYS A 84 -5.37 10.70 -6.62
C LYS A 84 -5.63 9.74 -5.45
N MET A 85 -4.79 8.72 -5.29
CA MET A 85 -5.02 7.60 -4.36
C MET A 85 -6.36 6.89 -4.61
N GLU A 86 -6.73 6.75 -5.89
CA GLU A 86 -8.01 6.19 -6.33
C GLU A 86 -7.81 5.00 -7.26
N TYR A 87 -8.54 3.91 -7.03
CA TYR A 87 -8.54 2.79 -7.96
C TYR A 87 -9.47 3.09 -9.14
N LYS A 88 -8.97 2.92 -10.36
CA LYS A 88 -9.79 2.96 -11.56
C LYS A 88 -10.72 1.75 -11.54
N PHE A 89 -12.03 1.98 -11.54
CA PHE A 89 -13.02 0.92 -11.73
C PHE A 89 -12.82 0.33 -13.12
N ASN A 90 -12.33 -0.92 -13.19
CA ASN A 90 -12.42 -1.72 -14.40
C ASN A 90 -13.52 -2.77 -14.17
N GLU A 91 -14.73 -2.47 -14.66
CA GLU A 91 -15.88 -3.39 -14.66
C GLU A 91 -15.72 -4.58 -15.63
N ARG A 92 -14.59 -4.71 -16.33
CA ARG A 92 -14.39 -5.75 -17.37
C ARG A 92 -14.19 -7.18 -16.85
N ALA A 93 -14.33 -7.43 -15.55
CA ALA A 93 -14.21 -8.77 -14.98
C ALA A 93 -15.55 -9.53 -14.85
N ASN A 94 -16.69 -8.86 -15.02
CA ASN A 94 -18.02 -9.50 -14.88
C ASN A 94 -18.64 -10.00 -16.19
N ASP A 95 -18.08 -9.66 -17.36
CA ASP A 95 -18.66 -10.02 -18.67
C ASP A 95 -18.27 -11.42 -19.18
N ARG A 96 -17.63 -12.28 -18.36
CA ARG A 96 -17.30 -13.67 -18.74
C ARG A 96 -18.13 -14.74 -18.02
N THR A 97 -19.14 -14.35 -17.25
CA THR A 97 -20.12 -15.29 -16.65
C THR A 97 -21.52 -15.13 -17.23
N GLY A 98 -21.62 -14.71 -18.50
CA GLY A 98 -22.79 -14.93 -19.32
C GLY A 98 -22.69 -16.25 -20.08
N HIS A 99 -23.70 -17.11 -19.91
CA HIS A 99 -24.05 -18.29 -20.72
C HIS A 99 -23.30 -19.61 -20.48
N LYS A 100 -23.79 -20.38 -19.49
CA LYS A 100 -24.27 -21.78 -19.59
C LYS A 100 -25.29 -21.93 -18.44
N SER A 101 -26.56 -22.24 -18.60
CA SER A 101 -27.34 -22.95 -19.61
C SER A 101 -28.77 -22.41 -19.66
#